data_AF-A0A536WJW6-F1
#
_entry.id   AF-A0A536WJW6-F1
#
_cell.length_a   1.000
_cell.length_b   1.000
_cell.length_c   1.000
_cell.angle_alpha   90.00
_cell.angle_beta   90.00
_cell.angle_gamma   90.00
#
_symmetry.space_group_name_H-M   'P 1'
#
loop_
_entity.id
_entity.type
_entity.pdbx_description
1 polymer ?
#
loop_
_entity_poly.entity_id
_entity_poly.type
_entity_poly.pdbx_seq_one_letter_code
_entity_poly.pdbx_strand_id
1 'polypeptide(L)'
;MSRQAQVAFAAATTLLAGGSILYSCTTAKVETATPESKRAINAHAEQMLNDGREIFRFDTFGSESFWVKTRLHDAIAGEKNGGVGPGLTPNDAL
;
A
#
# COMPACT_ATOMS: atom_id res chain seq x y z
N MET A 1 -50.26 -31.13 34.42
CA MET A 1 -49.38 -30.87 33.25
C MET A 1 -48.09 -31.66 33.46
N SER A 2 -47.71 -32.50 32.50
CA SER A 2 -46.65 -33.50 32.63
C SER A 2 -45.25 -32.89 32.48
N ARG A 3 -44.30 -33.29 33.34
CA ARG A 3 -42.88 -32.84 33.37
C ARG A 3 -42.20 -32.81 31.98
N GLN A 4 -42.60 -33.68 31.08
CA GLN A 4 -42.14 -33.77 29.69
C GLN A 4 -42.36 -32.46 28.90
N ALA A 5 -43.48 -31.77 29.11
CA ALA A 5 -43.80 -30.53 28.41
C ALA A 5 -42.95 -29.34 28.90
N GLN A 6 -42.57 -29.30 30.18
CA GLN A 6 -41.73 -28.24 30.73
C GLN A 6 -40.28 -28.33 30.24
N VAL A 7 -39.75 -29.55 30.10
CA VAL A 7 -38.38 -29.76 29.60
C VAL A 7 -38.27 -29.38 28.11
N ALA A 8 -39.30 -29.69 27.30
CA ALA A 8 -39.35 -29.31 25.89
C ALA A 8 -39.40 -27.78 25.68
N PHE A 9 -40.16 -27.06 26.51
CA PHE A 9 -40.23 -25.59 26.45
C PHE A 9 -38.92 -24.91 26.90
N ALA A 10 -38.23 -25.46 27.90
CA ALA A 10 -36.97 -24.92 28.40
C ALA A 10 -35.78 -25.15 27.43
N ALA A 11 -35.76 -26.28 26.71
CA ALA A 11 -34.74 -26.56 25.71
C ALA A 11 -34.89 -25.70 24.44
N ALA A 12 -36.13 -25.33 24.09
CA ALA A 12 -36.40 -24.45 22.94
C ALA A 12 -35.98 -22.99 23.21
N THR A 13 -36.01 -22.52 24.46
CA THR A 13 -35.66 -21.14 24.82
C THR A 13 -34.15 -20.90 24.91
N THR A 14 -33.36 -21.91 25.31
CA THR A 14 -31.89 -21.80 25.35
C THR A 14 -31.25 -21.81 23.96
N LEU A 15 -31.86 -22.49 22.98
CA LEU A 15 -31.40 -22.48 21.59
C LEU A 15 -31.64 -21.15 20.86
N LEU A 16 -32.73 -20.44 21.20
CA LEU A 16 -33.03 -19.12 20.64
C LEU A 16 -32.15 -18.01 21.23
N ALA A 17 -31.83 -18.06 22.53
CA ALA A 17 -30.97 -17.07 23.18
C ALA A 17 -29.48 -17.23 22.82
N GLY A 18 -29.00 -18.47 22.60
CA GLY A 18 -27.62 -18.74 22.19
C GLY A 18 -27.30 -18.25 20.77
N GLY A 19 -28.27 -18.27 19.85
CA GLY A 19 -28.10 -17.75 18.50
C GLY A 19 -27.88 -16.23 18.48
N SER A 20 -28.57 -15.48 19.33
CA SER A 20 -28.53 -14.01 19.35
C SER A 20 -27.15 -13.45 19.74
N ILE A 21 -26.42 -14.14 20.63
CA ILE A 21 -25.09 -13.72 21.08
C ILE A 21 -24.05 -13.86 19.95
N LEU A 22 -24.22 -14.84 19.05
CA LEU A 22 -23.35 -15.00 17.88
C LEU A 22 -23.65 -14.01 16.76
N TYR A 23 -24.91 -13.58 16.59
CA TYR A 23 -25.26 -12.53 15.62
C TYR A 23 -24.69 -11.16 15.98
N SER A 24 -24.52 -10.86 17.27
CA SER A 24 -24.02 -9.55 17.71
C SER A 24 -22.53 -9.35 17.44
N CYS A 25 -21.76 -10.43 17.20
CA CYS A 25 -20.33 -10.33 16.89
C CYS A 25 -20.04 -10.13 15.39
N THR A 26 -21.02 -10.43 14.51
CA THR A 26 -20.80 -10.37 13.05
C THR A 26 -21.20 -9.05 12.40
N THR A 27 -21.91 -8.16 13.12
CA THR A 27 -22.38 -6.86 12.60
C THR A 27 -21.72 -5.67 13.28
N ALA A 28 -20.52 -5.84 13.83
CA ALA A 28 -19.71 -4.71 14.28
C ALA A 28 -19.42 -3.79 13.09
N LYS A 29 -20.17 -2.69 13.01
CA LYS A 29 -19.99 -1.65 12.00
C LYS A 29 -18.61 -1.02 12.26
N VAL A 30 -17.65 -1.32 11.39
CA VAL A 30 -16.35 -0.65 11.38
C VAL A 30 -16.63 0.85 11.24
N GLU A 31 -16.33 1.61 12.28
CA GLU A 31 -16.53 3.04 12.29
C GLU A 31 -15.52 3.67 11.33
N THR A 32 -16.02 4.13 10.19
CA THR A 32 -15.21 4.79 9.17
C THR A 32 -14.70 6.13 9.69
N ALA A 33 -13.47 6.51 9.32
CA ALA A 33 -12.81 7.75 9.74
C ALA A 33 -13.73 8.99 9.72
N THR A 34 -13.61 9.83 10.76
CA THR A 34 -14.36 11.08 10.91
C THR A 34 -14.06 12.05 9.75
N PRO A 35 -14.96 13.00 9.44
CA PRO A 35 -14.70 14.03 8.43
C PRO A 35 -13.41 14.83 8.69
N GLU A 36 -13.08 15.10 9.95
CA GLU A 36 -11.83 15.74 10.37
C GLU A 36 -10.62 14.88 10.02
N SER A 37 -10.67 13.59 10.33
CA SER A 37 -9.61 12.63 10.01
C SER A 37 -9.40 12.53 8.49
N LYS A 38 -10.47 12.47 7.71
CA LYS A 38 -10.40 12.46 6.24
C LYS A 38 -9.74 13.72 5.68
N ARG A 39 -10.08 14.90 6.22
CA ARG A 39 -9.46 16.17 5.82
C ARG A 39 -7.97 16.19 6.15
N ALA A 40 -7.58 15.73 7.34
CA ALA A 40 -6.19 15.64 7.75
C ALA A 40 -5.39 14.68 6.85
N ILE A 41 -5.97 13.52 6.51
CA ILE A 41 -5.34 12.54 5.60
C ILE A 41 -5.12 13.15 4.22
N ASN A 42 -6.13 13.83 3.66
CA ASN A 42 -6.01 14.43 2.34
C ASN A 42 -4.98 15.55 2.31
N ALA A 43 -4.99 16.44 3.31
CA ALA A 43 -4.00 17.51 3.41
C ALA A 43 -2.57 16.96 3.53
N HIS A 44 -2.39 15.89 4.32
CA HIS A 44 -1.09 15.24 4.43
C HIS A 44 -0.66 14.58 3.11
N ALA A 45 -1.57 13.91 2.41
CA ALA A 45 -1.29 13.30 1.12
C ALA A 45 -0.90 14.35 0.07
N GLU A 46 -1.59 15.49 0.02
CA GLU A 46 -1.24 16.62 -0.86
C GLU A 46 0.16 17.14 -0.55
N GLN A 47 0.50 17.31 0.73
CA GLN A 47 1.83 17.73 1.14
C GLN A 47 2.89 16.71 0.70
N MET A 48 2.70 15.41 0.99
CA MET A 48 3.64 14.36 0.59
C MET A 48 3.87 14.31 -0.92
N LEU A 49 2.83 14.55 -1.72
CA LEU A 49 2.95 14.62 -3.18
C LEU A 49 3.73 15.85 -3.62
N ASN A 50 3.58 16.99 -2.94
CA ASN A 50 4.34 18.21 -3.24
C ASN A 50 5.83 17.99 -2.91
N ASP A 51 6.11 17.49 -1.71
CA ASP A 51 7.45 17.20 -1.23
C ASP A 51 8.15 16.18 -2.13
N GLY A 52 7.44 15.09 -2.51
CA GLY A 52 7.96 14.08 -3.43
C GLY A 52 8.29 14.62 -4.82
N ARG A 53 7.53 15.60 -5.33
CA ARG A 53 7.85 16.26 -6.61
C ARG A 53 9.11 17.11 -6.51
N GLU A 54 9.35 17.76 -5.37
CA GLU A 54 10.56 18.54 -5.13
C GLU A 54 11.78 17.62 -5.05
N ILE A 55 11.70 16.56 -4.24
CA ILE A 55 12.75 15.54 -4.11
C ILE A 55 13.10 14.93 -5.47
N PHE A 56 12.11 14.45 -6.24
CA PHE A 56 12.39 13.83 -7.53
C PHE A 56 13.06 14.76 -8.55
N ARG A 57 12.73 16.06 -8.50
CA ARG A 57 13.24 17.03 -9.49
C ARG A 57 14.59 17.62 -9.13
N PHE A 58 14.82 17.86 -7.84
CA PHE A 58 15.95 18.67 -7.39
C PHE A 58 16.90 17.92 -6.49
N ASP A 59 16.42 16.93 -5.74
CA ASP A 59 17.29 16.12 -4.91
C ASP A 59 18.04 15.10 -5.77
N THR A 60 19.24 14.75 -5.33
CA THR A 60 20.04 13.73 -5.98
C THR A 60 20.00 12.46 -5.15
N PHE A 61 19.83 11.30 -5.80
CA PHE A 61 19.74 10.01 -5.08
C PHE A 61 21.08 9.54 -4.47
N GLY A 62 22.07 10.43 -4.32
CA GLY A 62 23.40 10.13 -3.78
C GLY A 62 24.21 9.10 -4.57
N SER A 63 23.82 8.84 -5.82
CA SER A 63 24.41 7.82 -6.70
C SER A 63 25.30 8.41 -7.79
N GLU A 64 25.52 9.72 -7.82
CA GLU A 64 26.31 10.40 -8.84
C GLU A 64 27.75 9.89 -8.84
N SER A 65 28.36 9.69 -7.66
CA SER A 65 29.69 9.09 -7.56
C SER A 65 29.73 7.65 -8.08
N PHE A 66 28.65 6.88 -7.85
CA PHE A 66 28.52 5.53 -8.39
C PHE A 66 28.46 5.57 -9.92
N TRP A 67 27.58 6.38 -10.51
CA TRP A 67 27.40 6.48 -11.96
C TRP A 67 28.61 7.09 -12.69
N VAL A 68 29.38 7.97 -12.04
CA VAL A 68 30.64 8.47 -12.59
C VAL A 68 31.70 7.36 -12.61
N LYS A 69 31.79 6.55 -11.54
CA LYS A 69 32.77 5.46 -11.44
C LYS A 69 32.53 4.32 -12.42
N THR A 70 31.28 4.05 -12.81
CA THR A 70 30.98 3.00 -13.80
C THR A 70 31.50 3.34 -15.19
N ARG A 71 31.87 4.60 -15.45
CA ARG A 71 32.27 5.09 -16.79
C ARG A 71 31.22 4.76 -17.86
N LEU A 72 29.94 4.77 -17.47
CA LEU A 72 28.83 4.41 -18.36
C LEU A 72 28.80 5.27 -19.63
N HIS A 73 29.19 6.55 -19.52
CA HIS A 73 29.30 7.45 -20.68
C HIS A 73 30.30 6.97 -21.73
N ASP A 74 31.42 6.37 -21.34
CA ASP A 74 32.40 5.82 -22.27
C ASP A 74 31.86 4.56 -22.96
N ALA A 75 31.16 3.72 -22.21
CA ALA A 75 30.53 2.52 -22.77
C ALA A 75 29.41 2.88 -23.77
N ILE A 76 28.65 3.94 -23.50
CA ILE A 76 27.62 4.46 -24.41
C ILE A 76 28.26 5.04 -25.67
N ALA A 77 29.32 5.85 -25.53
CA ALA A 77 30.00 6.49 -26.66
C ALA A 77 30.66 5.47 -27.61
N GLY A 78 31.26 4.41 -27.05
CA GLY A 78 32.00 3.40 -27.80
C GLY A 78 33.33 3.91 -28.36
N GLU A 79 34.21 2.99 -28.74
CA GLU A 79 35.59 3.27 -29.17
C GLU A 79 35.66 4.25 -30.34
N LYS A 80 34.70 4.19 -31.26
CA LYS A 80 34.64 5.09 -32.43
C LYS A 80 34.47 6.56 -32.06
N ASN A 81 33.90 6.85 -30.88
CA ASN A 81 33.67 8.20 -30.38
C ASN A 81 34.55 8.53 -29.16
N GLY A 82 35.63 7.78 -28.94
CA GLY A 82 36.57 8.01 -27.82
C GLY A 82 36.16 7.36 -26.50
N GLY A 83 35.16 6.48 -26.50
CA GLY A 83 34.75 5.66 -25.37
C GLY A 83 35.37 4.27 -25.35
N VAL A 84 34.67 3.29 -24.76
CA VAL A 84 35.12 1.88 -24.65
C VAL A 84 34.08 0.91 -25.20
N GLY A 85 34.54 -0.17 -25.84
CA GLY A 85 33.66 -1.18 -26.43
C GLY A 85 32.87 -0.70 -27.67
N PRO A 86 31.84 -1.45 -28.09
CA PRO A 86 31.15 -1.20 -29.35
C PRO A 86 30.25 0.05 -29.37
N GLY A 87 29.95 0.65 -28.21
CA GLY A 87 28.95 1.71 -28.08
C GLY A 87 27.52 1.16 -28.00
N LEU A 88 26.57 1.98 -27.57
CA LEU A 88 25.14 1.66 -27.61
C LEU A 88 24.47 2.33 -28.81
N THR A 89 23.65 1.59 -29.55
CA THR A 89 22.81 2.17 -30.60
C THR A 89 21.49 2.68 -30.01
N PRO A 90 20.78 3.60 -30.68
CA PRO A 90 19.47 4.04 -30.23
C PRO A 90 18.45 2.90 -30.04
N ASN A 91 18.56 1.83 -30.84
CA ASN A 91 17.69 0.66 -30.71
C ASN A 91 18.03 -0.22 -29.50
N ASP A 92 19.24 -0.12 -28.96
CA ASP A 92 19.65 -0.88 -27.76
C ASP A 92 19.22 -0.17 -26.47
N ALA A 93 18.82 1.11 -26.54
CA ALA A 93 18.59 1.98 -25.40
C ALA A 93 17.13 2.09 -24.95
N LEU A 94 16.16 1.63 -25.75
CA LEU A 94 14.70 1.83 -25.58
C LEU A 94 13.90 0.59 -25.97
#